data_AF-A0A2E0UWW4-F1
#
_entry.id   AF-A0A2E0UWW4-F1
#
_cell.length_a   1.000
_cell.length_b   1.000
_cell.length_c   1.000
_cell.angle_alpha   90.00
_cell.angle_beta   90.00
_cell.angle_gamma   90.00
#
_symmetry.space_group_name_H-M   'P 1'
#
loop_
_entity.id
_entity.type
_entity.pdbx_description
1 polymer ?
#
loop_
_entity_poly.entity_id
_entity_poly.type
_entity_poly.pdbx_seq_one_letter_code
_entity_poly.pdbx_strand_id
1 'polypeptide(L)'
;MKMTFKVILIGGLIVFFAVVIVAVFTPALVWKPQQTTIAIPYSDNREAGREIFYSNGCNYCHTQYVREEDTAMGAVSLGGNYVFDDPLILGSERTGPDLSYVGAKRSHSWEVDHLKDPRKYSPLSIMPSFDFLPDEDLNLIADYLFGLGDRVALERMISPPDVYKNLTNPISDPMVSSDSQANGWDLWNATQLQAGKELYTDKCLTCHGCSGNGLGSYGGTLAVTPANFKQEPFRSMPDNEYFWHISEGIPGTIMPTWKVSLSENERWQVVQYIQTIFAKPNMHDPSEGDPSGSYAGLTNAVPLNDQTLQEGKEIFIRECMVCHGDAGRGHGPYHQIIQPGPPDFGDGGYGDYTDADYFWRISEGVPWSAMPAWKMEYNEEDRWKIVHYIRTIFTQTEDPLEPKGSAPEHPAIYDEQRIPESASFERGRKVFLENCVHCHGLTGNGQGWDGQYLNPTPANFQGMAGKQMTPKAQGEHLVKVSFGIQNTAMPTWGQWMPQEERWDAIKYLMAVFMQGKPVTTSVYNNGEIANNYALLSSDVYISEGHSINPDHGGELYTQYCADCHAEDGQGNGPGTKDSASKGPAAFPNNMSEAYIYWRIMEGVPDSMMYAFQGTLTDNDAWDITINLINKLGGGK
;
A
#
# COMPACT_ATOMS: atom_id res chain seq x y z
N MET A 1 38.47 65.48 13.01
CA MET A 1 37.11 65.31 13.56
C MET A 1 37.16 64.26 14.65
N LYS A 2 36.73 64.56 15.88
CA LYS A 2 36.58 63.53 16.92
C LYS A 2 35.37 62.68 16.56
N MET A 3 35.56 61.36 16.38
CA MET A 3 34.45 60.42 16.22
C MET A 3 33.64 60.40 17.51
N THR A 4 32.49 61.06 17.50
CA THR A 4 31.56 61.03 18.63
C THR A 4 30.66 59.81 18.51
N PHE A 5 30.16 59.29 19.64
CA PHE A 5 29.26 58.15 19.67
C PHE A 5 28.05 58.31 18.71
N LYS A 6 27.51 59.53 18.60
CA LYS A 6 26.43 59.86 17.66
C LYS A 6 26.82 59.66 16.19
N VAL A 7 28.04 60.02 15.80
CA VAL A 7 28.52 59.85 14.42
C VAL A 7 28.73 58.37 14.09
N ILE A 8 29.24 57.58 15.04
CA ILE A 8 29.41 56.12 14.87
C ILE A 8 28.05 55.42 14.76
N LEU A 9 27.10 55.76 15.64
CA LEU A 9 25.76 55.16 15.63
C LEU A 9 25.00 55.48 14.33
N ILE A 10 24.96 56.76 13.93
CA ILE A 10 24.23 57.20 12.73
C ILE A 10 24.91 56.65 11.47
N GLY A 11 26.25 56.74 11.39
CA GLY A 11 27.00 56.17 10.26
C GLY A 11 26.83 54.65 10.15
N GLY A 12 26.84 53.94 11.28
CA GLY A 12 26.60 52.50 11.35
C GLY A 12 25.20 52.11 10.89
N LEU A 13 24.17 52.84 11.32
CA LEU A 13 22.79 52.61 10.86
C LEU A 13 22.63 52.89 9.36
N ILE A 14 23.24 53.96 8.84
CA ILE A 14 23.20 54.28 7.41
C ILE A 14 23.83 53.14 6.60
N VAL A 15 25.00 52.66 7.00
CA VAL A 15 25.67 51.53 6.32
C VAL A 15 24.84 50.25 6.45
N PHE A 16 24.31 49.95 7.64
CA PHE A 16 23.43 48.80 7.86
C PHE A 16 22.22 48.82 6.94
N PHE A 17 21.46 49.93 6.91
CA PHE A 17 20.28 50.05 6.05
C PHE A 17 20.64 50.07 4.57
N ALA A 18 21.77 50.67 4.17
CA ALA A 18 22.23 50.62 2.78
C ALA A 18 22.53 49.18 2.35
N VAL A 19 23.21 48.39 3.20
CA VAL A 19 23.47 46.98 2.93
C VAL A 19 22.18 46.18 2.90
N VAL A 20 21.24 46.39 3.84
CA VAL A 20 19.94 45.69 3.85
C VAL A 20 19.11 46.05 2.60
N ILE A 21 19.11 47.32 2.17
CA ILE A 21 18.43 47.75 0.94
C ILE A 21 19.02 47.04 -0.28
N VAL A 22 20.34 46.98 -0.41
CA VAL A 22 21.00 46.37 -1.57
C VAL A 22 20.92 44.84 -1.53
N ALA A 23 21.05 44.21 -0.37
CA ALA A 23 21.14 42.76 -0.25
C ALA A 23 19.79 42.05 -0.04
N VAL A 24 18.77 42.74 0.50
CA VAL A 24 17.46 42.14 0.82
C VAL A 24 16.37 42.76 -0.04
N PHE A 25 16.14 44.08 0.10
CA PHE A 25 15.00 44.72 -0.56
C PHE A 25 15.16 44.82 -2.08
N THR A 26 16.36 45.09 -2.58
CA THR A 26 16.59 45.20 -4.02
C THR A 26 16.34 43.87 -4.73
N PRO A 27 16.93 42.73 -4.31
CA PRO A 27 16.57 41.42 -4.85
C PRO A 27 15.08 41.10 -4.71
N ALA A 28 14.46 41.33 -3.55
CA ALA A 28 13.03 41.04 -3.37
C ALA A 28 12.12 41.83 -4.35
N LEU A 29 12.53 43.03 -4.77
CA LEU A 29 11.75 43.88 -5.69
C LEU A 29 12.04 43.57 -7.18
N VAL A 30 13.29 43.22 -7.52
CA VAL A 30 13.73 43.08 -8.91
C VAL A 30 13.88 41.65 -9.38
N TRP A 31 14.11 40.71 -8.46
CA TRP A 31 14.30 39.30 -8.80
C TRP A 31 12.95 38.61 -8.87
N LYS A 32 12.48 38.40 -10.10
CA LYS A 32 11.29 37.62 -10.41
C LYS A 32 11.74 36.41 -11.20
N PRO A 33 12.17 35.32 -10.53
CA PRO A 33 12.59 34.12 -11.25
C PRO A 33 11.42 33.65 -12.11
N GLN A 34 11.73 33.25 -13.35
CA GLN A 34 10.72 32.64 -14.20
C GLN A 34 10.30 31.31 -13.57
N GLN A 35 8.99 31.09 -13.46
CA GLN A 35 8.44 29.81 -13.02
C GLN A 35 9.06 28.68 -13.84
N THR A 36 9.65 27.70 -13.17
CA THR A 36 10.13 26.47 -13.82
C THR A 36 8.97 25.50 -14.01
N THR A 37 9.14 24.51 -14.87
CA THR A 37 8.13 23.48 -15.13
C THR A 37 7.79 22.65 -13.90
N ILE A 38 8.68 22.66 -12.90
CA ILE A 38 8.56 21.87 -11.68
C ILE A 38 7.77 22.61 -10.58
N ALA A 39 7.62 23.93 -10.72
CA ALA A 39 6.82 24.73 -9.82
C ALA A 39 5.35 24.64 -10.24
N ILE A 40 4.56 24.02 -9.38
CA ILE A 40 3.11 23.81 -9.53
C ILE A 40 2.43 24.33 -8.25
N PRO A 41 1.27 25.00 -8.34
CA PRO A 41 0.50 25.38 -7.15
C PRO A 41 0.15 24.18 -6.27
N TYR A 42 0.20 24.36 -4.96
CA TYR A 42 -0.22 23.34 -4.00
C TYR A 42 -1.76 23.22 -3.98
N SER A 43 -2.26 22.01 -3.77
CA SER A 43 -3.66 21.79 -3.37
C SER A 43 -3.83 22.14 -1.90
N ASP A 44 -5.07 22.36 -1.45
CA ASP A 44 -5.39 22.77 -0.07
C ASP A 44 -4.74 21.83 0.97
N ASN A 45 -4.86 20.51 0.79
CA ASN A 45 -4.21 19.53 1.69
C ASN A 45 -2.68 19.65 1.73
N ARG A 46 -2.04 19.93 0.57
CA ARG A 46 -0.58 20.03 0.50
C ARG A 46 -0.08 21.34 1.09
N GLU A 47 -0.85 22.42 0.97
CA GLU A 47 -0.53 23.67 1.63
C GLU A 47 -0.64 23.51 3.16
N ALA A 48 -1.72 22.90 3.65
CA ALA A 48 -1.87 22.58 5.08
C ALA A 48 -0.73 21.68 5.58
N GLY A 49 -0.40 20.62 4.84
CA GLY A 49 0.73 19.73 5.15
C GLY A 49 2.07 20.45 5.18
N ARG A 50 2.29 21.42 4.28
CA ARG A 50 3.49 22.26 4.23
C ARG A 50 3.62 23.16 5.46
N GLU A 51 2.51 23.77 5.90
CA GLU A 51 2.47 24.58 7.12
C GLU A 51 2.79 23.74 8.36
N ILE A 52 2.23 22.54 8.46
CA ILE A 52 2.50 21.61 9.57
C ILE A 52 3.97 21.16 9.54
N PHE A 53 4.49 20.80 8.35
CA PHE A 53 5.89 20.41 8.16
C PHE A 53 6.86 21.52 8.63
N TYR A 54 6.58 22.77 8.27
CA TYR A 54 7.40 23.92 8.65
C TYR A 54 7.31 24.25 10.13
N SER A 55 6.09 24.34 10.67
CA SER A 55 5.84 24.75 12.05
C SER A 55 6.40 23.76 13.07
N ASN A 56 6.55 22.50 12.69
CA ASN A 56 7.16 21.45 13.50
C ASN A 56 8.69 21.31 13.29
N GLY A 57 9.29 22.20 12.50
CA GLY A 57 10.75 22.30 12.36
C GLY A 57 11.39 21.20 11.52
N CYS A 58 10.63 20.49 10.69
CA CYS A 58 11.17 19.44 9.81
C CYS A 58 12.25 20.00 8.88
N ASN A 59 12.07 21.24 8.42
CA ASN A 59 13.03 21.98 7.60
C ASN A 59 14.36 22.28 8.32
N TYR A 60 14.45 22.15 9.65
CA TYR A 60 15.73 22.34 10.33
C TYR A 60 16.73 21.24 9.99
N CYS A 61 16.25 20.01 9.80
CA CYS A 61 17.08 18.86 9.46
C CYS A 61 17.00 18.49 7.98
N HIS A 62 15.85 18.70 7.35
CA HIS A 62 15.58 18.31 5.98
C HIS A 62 15.63 19.52 5.06
N THR A 63 16.59 19.51 4.14
CA THR A 63 16.66 20.52 3.10
C THR A 63 15.68 20.20 1.98
N GLN A 64 15.18 21.23 1.32
CA GLN A 64 14.48 21.11 0.05
C GLN A 64 15.22 21.96 -0.98
N TYR A 65 16.53 21.74 -1.08
CA TYR A 65 17.42 22.54 -1.91
C TYR A 65 18.62 21.70 -2.32
N VAL A 66 18.68 21.30 -3.59
CA VAL A 66 19.79 20.52 -4.13
C VAL A 66 20.86 21.47 -4.68
N ARG A 67 22.10 21.31 -4.20
CA ARG A 67 23.27 22.11 -4.60
C ARG A 67 23.95 21.52 -5.84
N GLU A 68 24.84 22.30 -6.46
CA GLU A 68 25.66 21.83 -7.60
C GLU A 68 26.51 20.59 -7.25
N GLU A 69 26.93 20.46 -6.00
CA GLU A 69 27.69 19.31 -5.51
C GLU A 69 26.82 18.09 -5.11
N ASP A 70 25.49 18.25 -4.98
CA ASP A 70 24.56 17.23 -4.45
C ASP A 70 23.74 16.54 -5.56
N THR A 71 24.27 16.47 -6.78
CA THR A 71 23.54 15.96 -7.98
C THR A 71 23.01 14.52 -7.85
N ALA A 72 23.52 13.74 -6.90
CA ALA A 72 23.00 12.41 -6.58
C ALA A 72 21.58 12.43 -6.00
N MET A 73 21.13 13.56 -5.43
CA MET A 73 19.80 13.70 -4.83
C MET A 73 18.73 14.24 -5.81
N GLY A 74 19.14 14.80 -6.95
CA GLY A 74 18.25 15.36 -7.97
C GLY A 74 18.91 16.48 -8.78
N ALA A 75 18.12 17.23 -9.57
CA ALA A 75 18.65 18.41 -10.25
C ALA A 75 18.86 19.58 -9.28
N VAL A 76 19.86 20.40 -9.59
CA VAL A 76 20.19 21.63 -8.84
C VAL A 76 18.98 22.53 -8.78
N SER A 77 18.67 23.03 -7.58
CA SER A 77 17.51 23.88 -7.36
C SER A 77 17.67 25.25 -8.02
N LEU A 78 16.64 25.66 -8.76
CA LEU A 78 16.55 26.99 -9.37
C LEU A 78 15.56 27.85 -8.58
N GLY A 79 15.76 29.18 -8.58
CA GLY A 79 14.83 30.10 -7.90
C GLY A 79 13.38 30.00 -8.40
N GLY A 80 13.19 29.59 -9.65
CA GLY A 80 11.86 29.40 -10.25
C GLY A 80 11.10 28.18 -9.72
N ASN A 81 11.77 27.26 -9.01
CA ASN A 81 11.16 26.06 -8.43
C ASN A 81 10.22 26.38 -7.27
N TYR A 82 10.35 27.58 -6.70
CA TYR A 82 9.71 27.99 -5.46
C TYR A 82 8.81 29.22 -5.64
N VAL A 83 8.34 29.50 -6.85
CA VAL A 83 7.50 30.69 -7.11
C VAL A 83 6.15 30.66 -6.39
N PHE A 84 5.71 29.47 -5.95
CA PHE A 84 4.48 29.27 -5.16
C PHE A 84 4.76 29.08 -3.66
N ASP A 85 6.03 29.11 -3.25
CA ASP A 85 6.43 28.90 -1.87
C ASP A 85 6.44 30.23 -1.11
N ASP A 86 5.46 30.42 -0.23
CA ASP A 86 5.41 31.57 0.68
C ASP A 86 5.06 31.09 2.11
N PRO A 87 5.95 31.22 3.10
CA PRO A 87 7.34 31.66 2.99
C PRO A 87 8.22 30.60 2.30
N LEU A 88 9.40 30.98 1.83
CA LEU A 88 10.36 30.03 1.25
C LEU A 88 11.02 29.15 2.32
N ILE A 89 10.95 27.81 2.16
CA ILE A 89 11.46 26.85 3.15
C ILE A 89 12.53 25.94 2.51
N LEU A 90 13.78 26.42 2.44
CA LEU A 90 14.92 25.64 1.88
C LEU A 90 15.62 24.73 2.89
N GLY A 91 15.20 24.82 4.15
CA GLY A 91 15.83 24.18 5.30
C GLY A 91 17.09 24.89 5.80
N SER A 92 17.46 24.66 7.06
CA SER A 92 18.60 25.36 7.70
C SER A 92 19.84 24.49 7.87
N GLU A 93 19.70 23.17 8.03
CA GLU A 93 20.79 22.21 8.13
C GLU A 93 20.46 20.94 7.32
N ARG A 94 21.48 20.20 6.87
CA ARG A 94 21.33 18.95 6.11
C ARG A 94 21.71 17.74 6.96
N THR A 95 21.02 17.64 8.08
CA THR A 95 21.20 16.56 9.06
C THR A 95 20.41 15.32 8.64
N GLY A 96 19.24 15.51 8.04
CA GLY A 96 18.46 14.50 7.33
C GLY A 96 18.67 14.58 5.80
N PRO A 97 18.15 13.59 5.05
CA PRO A 97 18.18 13.62 3.59
C PRO A 97 17.40 14.82 3.03
N ASP A 98 17.80 15.26 1.85
CA ASP A 98 17.06 16.25 1.09
C ASP A 98 15.71 15.69 0.62
N LEU A 99 14.64 16.47 0.80
CA LEU A 99 13.28 16.08 0.50
C LEU A 99 12.73 16.69 -0.79
N SER A 100 13.54 17.43 -1.56
CA SER A 100 13.07 18.03 -2.82
C SER A 100 12.47 16.98 -3.76
N TYR A 101 13.02 15.75 -3.72
CA TYR A 101 12.72 14.69 -4.66
C TYR A 101 12.34 13.34 -4.03
N VAL A 102 11.53 13.36 -2.97
CA VAL A 102 11.18 12.15 -2.20
C VAL A 102 9.78 11.59 -2.43
N GLY A 103 8.84 12.35 -2.99
CA GLY A 103 7.45 11.89 -3.04
C GLY A 103 7.25 10.62 -3.85
N ALA A 104 6.24 9.87 -3.41
CA ALA A 104 5.86 8.55 -3.90
C ALA A 104 7.00 7.50 -3.91
N LYS A 105 8.15 7.74 -3.25
CA LYS A 105 9.19 6.72 -3.06
C LYS A 105 8.77 5.58 -2.13
N ARG A 106 7.83 5.87 -1.25
CA ARG A 106 7.27 4.97 -0.23
C ARG A 106 5.75 5.08 -0.29
N SER A 107 5.03 4.16 0.36
CA SER A 107 3.57 4.26 0.46
C SER A 107 3.17 5.40 1.39
N HIS A 108 1.94 5.89 1.26
CA HIS A 108 1.45 7.01 2.07
C HIS A 108 1.42 6.63 3.55
N SER A 109 0.93 5.42 3.83
CA SER A 109 0.98 4.78 5.14
C SER A 109 2.40 4.64 5.71
N TRP A 110 3.38 4.32 4.86
CA TRP A 110 4.78 4.25 5.30
C TRP A 110 5.29 5.60 5.79
N GLU A 111 4.93 6.70 5.11
CA GLU A 111 5.37 8.02 5.54
C GLU A 111 4.74 8.44 6.87
N VAL A 112 3.44 8.19 7.03
CA VAL A 112 2.75 8.44 8.30
C VAL A 112 3.38 7.65 9.43
N ASP A 113 3.62 6.35 9.23
CA ASP A 113 4.22 5.52 10.28
C ASP A 113 5.70 5.88 10.54
N HIS A 114 6.44 6.28 9.51
CA HIS A 114 7.83 6.73 9.63
C HIS A 114 7.91 8.04 10.43
N LEU A 115 6.97 8.97 10.25
CA LEU A 115 6.89 10.17 11.08
C LEU A 115 6.62 9.83 12.55
N LYS A 116 5.76 8.84 12.81
CA LYS A 116 5.45 8.37 14.18
C LYS A 116 6.65 7.69 14.82
N ASP A 117 7.31 6.77 14.14
CA ASP A 117 8.51 6.09 14.65
C ASP A 117 9.62 5.99 13.59
N PRO A 118 10.48 7.01 13.46
CA PRO A 118 11.54 7.00 12.46
C PRO A 118 12.55 5.88 12.66
N ARG A 119 12.74 5.43 13.91
CA ARG A 119 13.74 4.41 14.27
C ARG A 119 13.26 3.00 13.94
N LYS A 120 11.96 2.80 13.79
CA LYS A 120 11.38 1.56 13.27
C LYS A 120 11.82 1.29 11.83
N TYR A 121 11.87 2.32 10.99
CA TYR A 121 12.20 2.20 9.57
C TYR A 121 13.67 2.50 9.26
N SER A 122 14.31 3.32 10.10
CA SER A 122 15.73 3.63 10.01
C SER A 122 16.34 3.57 11.42
N PRO A 123 16.88 2.40 11.85
CA PRO A 123 17.30 2.17 13.23
C PRO A 123 18.32 3.15 13.81
N LEU A 124 19.12 3.80 12.95
CA LEU A 124 20.10 4.81 13.34
C LEU A 124 19.61 6.25 13.12
N SER A 125 18.31 6.42 12.85
CA SER A 125 17.72 7.73 12.62
C SER A 125 17.77 8.58 13.88
N ILE A 126 18.25 9.80 13.69
CA ILE A 126 18.23 10.86 14.69
C ILE A 126 16.96 11.73 14.57
N MET A 127 16.10 11.43 13.60
CA MET A 127 14.81 12.11 13.42
C MET A 127 13.94 11.92 14.67
N PRO A 128 13.35 13.01 15.21
CA PRO A 128 12.43 12.92 16.32
C PRO A 128 11.13 12.21 15.90
N SER A 129 10.45 11.60 16.88
CA SER A 129 9.11 11.05 16.67
C SER A 129 8.09 12.18 16.66
N PHE A 130 7.18 12.12 15.69
CA PHE A 130 6.05 13.03 15.54
C PHE A 130 4.71 12.37 15.90
N ASP A 131 4.73 11.28 16.66
CA ASP A 131 3.54 10.57 17.15
C ASP A 131 2.63 11.43 18.07
N PHE A 132 3.10 12.61 18.46
CA PHE A 132 2.30 13.60 19.18
C PHE A 132 1.33 14.38 18.29
N LEU A 133 1.50 14.32 16.96
CA LEU A 133 0.57 14.93 16.00
C LEU A 133 -0.59 13.96 15.73
N PRO A 134 -1.84 14.46 15.56
CA PRO A 134 -2.95 13.65 15.11
C PRO A 134 -2.68 12.97 13.76
N ASP A 135 -3.29 11.81 13.53
CA ASP A 135 -3.14 11.08 12.27
C ASP A 135 -3.55 11.92 11.06
N GLU A 136 -4.58 12.76 11.19
CA GLU A 136 -5.00 13.71 10.15
C GLU A 136 -3.85 14.64 9.74
N ASP A 137 -3.17 15.25 10.71
CA ASP A 137 -2.02 16.14 10.46
C ASP A 137 -0.84 15.39 9.83
N LEU A 138 -0.58 14.17 10.28
CA LEU A 138 0.46 13.31 9.71
C LEU A 138 0.14 12.92 8.26
N ASN A 139 -1.13 12.65 7.95
CA ASN A 139 -1.59 12.39 6.59
C ASN A 139 -1.41 13.64 5.70
N LEU A 140 -1.66 14.84 6.22
CA LEU A 140 -1.41 16.09 5.49
C LEU A 140 0.09 16.31 5.22
N ILE A 141 0.96 16.05 6.21
CA ILE A 141 2.42 16.07 5.98
C ILE A 141 2.79 15.06 4.91
N ALA A 142 2.26 13.83 4.98
CA ALA A 142 2.51 12.81 3.97
C ALA A 142 2.03 13.25 2.58
N ASP A 143 0.84 13.85 2.45
CA ASP A 143 0.33 14.43 1.19
C ASP A 143 1.26 15.51 0.62
N TYR A 144 1.79 16.37 1.49
CA TYR A 144 2.79 17.38 1.10
C TYR A 144 4.07 16.72 0.60
N LEU A 145 4.66 15.78 1.36
CA LEU A 145 5.88 15.06 0.99
C LEU A 145 5.70 14.23 -0.29
N PHE A 146 4.52 13.63 -0.49
CA PHE A 146 4.12 12.96 -1.73
C PHE A 146 4.01 13.91 -2.91
N GLY A 147 3.68 15.18 -2.65
CA GLY A 147 3.71 16.25 -3.64
C GLY A 147 5.10 16.83 -3.88
N LEU A 148 6.09 16.55 -3.03
CA LEU A 148 7.52 16.70 -3.35
C LEU A 148 7.94 15.49 -4.19
N GLY A 149 9.14 15.41 -4.79
CA GLY A 149 9.36 14.31 -5.76
C GLY A 149 8.77 14.57 -7.14
N ASP A 150 9.34 13.86 -8.12
CA ASP A 150 9.05 13.87 -9.58
C ASP A 150 8.83 15.23 -10.29
N ARG A 151 9.04 16.32 -9.56
CA ARG A 151 9.07 17.71 -10.04
C ARG A 151 10.13 17.84 -11.16
N VAL A 152 11.28 17.17 -11.04
CA VAL A 152 12.34 17.15 -12.07
C VAL A 152 12.07 16.28 -13.28
N ALA A 153 11.07 15.38 -13.28
CA ALA A 153 10.81 14.58 -14.49
C ALA A 153 10.66 15.52 -15.68
N LEU A 154 9.88 16.61 -15.50
CA LEU A 154 9.69 17.66 -16.49
C LEU A 154 10.98 18.41 -16.91
N GLU A 155 11.95 18.60 -16.02
CA GLU A 155 13.24 19.25 -16.36
C GLU A 155 14.27 18.27 -16.96
N ARG A 156 14.19 16.98 -16.61
CA ARG A 156 14.99 15.90 -17.20
C ARG A 156 14.43 15.42 -18.55
N MET A 157 13.18 15.74 -18.85
CA MET A 157 12.58 15.73 -20.18
C MET A 157 13.16 16.86 -21.02
N ILE A 158 14.47 16.76 -21.30
CA ILE A 158 15.08 17.55 -22.36
C ILE A 158 14.41 17.09 -23.65
N SER A 159 13.98 18.02 -24.50
CA SER A 159 13.46 17.62 -25.80
C SER A 159 14.51 16.77 -26.52
N PRO A 160 14.10 15.65 -27.15
CA PRO A 160 15.02 14.78 -27.85
C PRO A 160 15.89 15.59 -28.83
N PRO A 161 17.19 15.28 -28.94
CA PRO A 161 18.03 15.83 -30.00
C PRO A 161 17.36 15.64 -31.37
N ASP A 162 17.74 16.46 -32.36
CA ASP A 162 17.09 16.45 -33.69
C ASP A 162 16.99 15.07 -34.34
N VAL A 163 17.92 14.16 -34.04
CA VAL A 163 17.93 12.76 -34.49
C VAL A 163 16.70 11.97 -34.03
N TYR A 164 16.16 12.29 -32.85
CA TYR A 164 15.02 11.63 -32.23
C TYR A 164 13.72 12.43 -32.39
N LYS A 165 13.81 13.76 -32.55
CA LYS A 165 12.68 14.69 -32.49
C LYS A 165 11.49 14.35 -33.39
N ASN A 166 11.75 13.86 -34.60
CA ASN A 166 10.70 13.55 -35.59
C ASN A 166 10.45 12.04 -35.75
N LEU A 167 10.97 11.22 -34.84
CA LEU A 167 10.66 9.80 -34.88
C LEU A 167 9.20 9.58 -34.51
N THR A 168 8.57 8.63 -35.16
CA THR A 168 7.23 8.15 -34.84
C THR A 168 7.32 6.67 -34.62
N ASN A 169 6.54 6.15 -33.67
CA ASN A 169 6.46 4.73 -33.45
C ASN A 169 5.98 4.04 -34.76
N PRO A 170 6.78 3.14 -35.34
CA PRO A 170 6.44 2.46 -36.59
C PRO A 170 5.43 1.31 -36.36
N ILE A 171 5.19 0.93 -35.11
CA ILE A 171 4.20 -0.09 -34.74
C ILE A 171 2.82 0.57 -34.77
N SER A 172 1.88 -0.06 -35.47
CA SER A 172 0.51 0.45 -35.54
C SER A 172 -0.15 0.39 -34.17
N ASP A 173 -0.75 1.49 -33.73
CA ASP A 173 -1.57 1.50 -32.54
C ASP A 173 -2.66 0.43 -32.61
N PRO A 174 -3.00 -0.22 -31.48
CA PRO A 174 -4.12 -1.13 -31.44
C PRO A 174 -5.42 -0.36 -31.74
N MET A 175 -5.96 -0.53 -32.94
CA MET A 175 -7.29 -0.01 -33.30
C MET A 175 -8.35 -0.89 -32.64
N VAL A 176 -8.71 -0.57 -31.40
CA VAL A 176 -9.78 -1.29 -30.69
C VAL A 176 -11.12 -0.68 -31.09
N SER A 177 -11.95 -1.42 -31.83
CA SER A 177 -13.31 -0.98 -32.17
C SER A 177 -14.21 -0.95 -30.94
N SER A 178 -15.11 0.04 -30.87
CA SER A 178 -16.21 0.10 -29.88
C SER A 178 -17.24 -1.00 -30.06
N ASP A 179 -17.30 -1.58 -31.26
CA ASP A 179 -18.24 -2.64 -31.61
C ASP A 179 -17.55 -4.00 -31.44
N SER A 180 -18.00 -4.70 -30.40
CA SER A 180 -17.75 -6.09 -30.01
C SER A 180 -17.26 -7.04 -31.11
N GLN A 181 -16.03 -7.55 -30.97
CA GLN A 181 -15.65 -8.97 -31.12
C GLN A 181 -14.16 -9.14 -30.73
N ALA A 182 -13.92 -9.88 -29.63
CA ALA A 182 -12.65 -10.44 -29.16
C ALA A 182 -11.35 -9.83 -29.73
N ASN A 183 -10.89 -8.73 -29.15
CA ASN A 183 -9.55 -8.21 -29.40
C ASN A 183 -8.49 -8.90 -28.50
N GLY A 184 -8.55 -10.23 -28.39
CA GLY A 184 -7.70 -11.06 -27.52
C GLY A 184 -6.26 -11.20 -28.03
N TRP A 185 -5.72 -12.42 -27.99
CA TRP A 185 -4.34 -12.72 -28.39
C TRP A 185 -3.97 -12.33 -29.83
N ASP A 186 -4.90 -12.38 -30.78
CA ASP A 186 -4.62 -12.06 -32.18
C ASP A 186 -4.22 -10.60 -32.36
N LEU A 187 -4.99 -9.65 -31.80
CA LEU A 187 -4.65 -8.23 -31.87
C LEU A 187 -3.41 -7.91 -31.03
N TRP A 188 -3.30 -8.53 -29.86
CA TRP A 188 -2.14 -8.41 -28.97
C TRP A 188 -0.83 -8.79 -29.66
N ASN A 189 -0.85 -9.89 -30.40
CA ASN A 189 0.31 -10.36 -31.17
C ASN A 189 0.54 -9.51 -32.43
N ALA A 190 -0.52 -9.14 -33.16
CA ALA A 190 -0.42 -8.31 -34.36
C ALA A 190 0.20 -6.92 -34.07
N THR A 191 -0.02 -6.39 -32.87
CA THR A 191 0.53 -5.12 -32.39
C THR A 191 1.85 -5.27 -31.66
N GLN A 192 2.45 -6.46 -31.67
CA GLN A 192 3.74 -6.78 -31.04
C GLN A 192 3.80 -6.50 -29.53
N LEU A 193 2.65 -6.37 -28.86
CA LEU A 193 2.58 -6.08 -27.43
C LEU A 193 3.14 -7.23 -26.58
N GLN A 194 3.06 -8.48 -27.04
CA GLN A 194 3.67 -9.60 -26.33
C GLN A 194 5.20 -9.48 -26.27
N ALA A 195 5.85 -9.12 -27.37
CA ALA A 195 7.29 -8.91 -27.40
C ALA A 195 7.69 -7.74 -26.48
N GLY A 196 6.90 -6.66 -26.48
CA GLY A 196 7.08 -5.54 -25.55
C GLY A 196 6.93 -5.94 -24.08
N LYS A 197 5.93 -6.78 -23.75
CA LYS A 197 5.71 -7.32 -22.40
C LYS A 197 6.88 -8.18 -21.95
N GLU A 198 7.36 -9.09 -22.78
CA GLU A 198 8.49 -9.97 -22.47
C GLU A 198 9.76 -9.16 -22.22
N LEU A 199 10.05 -8.19 -23.08
CA LEU A 199 11.18 -7.26 -22.91
C LEU A 199 11.04 -6.42 -21.63
N TYR A 200 9.84 -5.91 -21.35
CA TYR A 200 9.60 -5.15 -20.12
C TYR A 200 9.79 -6.03 -18.88
N THR A 201 9.30 -7.27 -18.92
CA THR A 201 9.43 -8.23 -17.81
C THR A 201 10.91 -8.50 -17.53
N ASP A 202 11.68 -8.85 -18.56
CA ASP A 202 13.11 -9.19 -18.48
C ASP A 202 14.01 -7.99 -18.11
N LYS A 203 13.72 -6.79 -18.64
CA LYS A 203 14.65 -5.65 -18.58
C LYS A 203 14.22 -4.49 -17.69
N CYS A 204 12.92 -4.32 -17.46
CA CYS A 204 12.37 -3.09 -16.88
C CYS A 204 11.67 -3.33 -15.53
N LEU A 205 11.03 -4.49 -15.35
CA LEU A 205 10.18 -4.84 -14.21
C LEU A 205 10.84 -4.59 -12.85
N THR A 206 12.08 -5.02 -12.69
CA THR A 206 12.82 -4.94 -11.42
C THR A 206 12.91 -3.52 -10.87
N CYS A 207 12.97 -2.51 -11.74
CA CYS A 207 12.99 -1.11 -11.33
C CYS A 207 11.59 -0.48 -11.43
N HIS A 208 10.89 -0.64 -12.55
CA HIS A 208 9.64 0.08 -12.83
C HIS A 208 8.38 -0.57 -12.24
N GLY A 209 8.47 -1.83 -11.80
CA GLY A 209 7.38 -2.59 -11.18
C GLY A 209 6.40 -3.19 -12.19
N CYS A 210 5.68 -4.24 -11.76
CA CYS A 210 4.61 -4.87 -12.56
C CYS A 210 3.41 -3.94 -12.77
N SER A 211 3.18 -3.00 -11.86
CA SER A 211 2.14 -1.97 -11.99
C SER A 211 2.62 -0.72 -12.74
N GLY A 212 3.89 -0.63 -13.15
CA GLY A 212 4.44 0.53 -13.85
C GLY A 212 4.49 1.81 -13.01
N ASN A 213 4.51 1.68 -11.68
CA ASN A 213 4.48 2.79 -10.72
C ASN A 213 5.87 3.25 -10.25
N GLY A 214 6.94 2.67 -10.80
CA GLY A 214 8.32 2.99 -10.38
C GLY A 214 8.76 2.29 -9.09
N LEU A 215 7.94 1.40 -8.54
CA LEU A 215 8.19 0.68 -7.28
C LEU A 215 8.41 -0.82 -7.54
N GLY A 216 9.26 -1.15 -8.50
CA GLY A 216 9.78 -2.51 -8.64
C GLY A 216 10.58 -2.94 -7.42
N SER A 217 10.93 -4.22 -7.33
CA SER A 217 11.65 -4.80 -6.20
C SER A 217 12.94 -4.06 -5.83
N TYR A 218 13.60 -3.41 -6.80
CA TYR A 218 14.75 -2.54 -6.57
C TYR A 218 14.42 -1.04 -6.60
N GLY A 219 13.34 -0.64 -7.28
CA GLY A 219 12.98 0.75 -7.57
C GLY A 219 12.91 1.64 -6.32
N GLY A 220 12.23 1.16 -5.27
CA GLY A 220 12.08 1.90 -4.01
C GLY A 220 13.36 2.07 -3.18
N THR A 221 14.49 1.47 -3.60
CA THR A 221 15.79 1.61 -2.92
C THR A 221 16.71 2.63 -3.60
N LEU A 222 16.32 3.14 -4.77
CA LEU A 222 17.15 4.02 -5.58
C LEU A 222 17.11 5.48 -5.10
N ALA A 223 18.25 6.16 -5.24
CA ALA A 223 18.35 7.60 -4.94
C ALA A 223 17.44 8.44 -5.85
N VAL A 224 17.32 8.05 -7.12
CA VAL A 224 16.33 8.60 -8.07
C VAL A 224 15.33 7.50 -8.38
N THR A 225 14.06 7.74 -8.08
CA THR A 225 12.99 6.79 -8.35
C THR A 225 12.83 6.59 -9.86
N PRO A 226 12.62 5.35 -10.33
CA PRO A 226 12.17 5.10 -11.69
C PRO A 226 10.84 5.82 -11.98
N ALA A 227 10.60 6.14 -13.25
CA ALA A 227 9.38 6.83 -13.67
C ALA A 227 8.11 6.05 -13.28
N ASN A 228 7.12 6.78 -12.74
CA ASN A 228 5.76 6.30 -12.58
C ASN A 228 4.97 6.63 -13.85
N PHE A 229 4.77 5.64 -14.72
CA PHE A 229 4.17 5.85 -16.04
C PHE A 229 2.70 6.29 -15.98
N LYS A 230 2.04 6.16 -14.82
CA LYS A 230 0.63 6.52 -14.62
C LYS A 230 0.43 8.01 -14.30
N GLN A 231 1.51 8.74 -13.99
CA GLN A 231 1.48 10.13 -13.55
C GLN A 231 2.06 11.07 -14.61
N GLU A 232 1.60 12.32 -14.62
CA GLU A 232 2.20 13.35 -15.46
C GLU A 232 3.61 13.69 -14.96
N PRO A 233 4.57 13.91 -15.87
CA PRO A 233 4.41 14.01 -17.33
C PRO A 233 4.45 12.68 -18.09
N PHE A 234 4.89 11.59 -17.47
CA PHE A 234 5.13 10.31 -18.15
C PHE A 234 3.87 9.73 -18.79
N ARG A 235 2.71 9.96 -18.16
CA ARG A 235 1.40 9.55 -18.66
C ARG A 235 1.11 10.10 -20.06
N SER A 236 1.44 11.37 -20.31
CA SER A 236 1.19 12.05 -21.59
C SER A 236 2.43 12.19 -22.50
N MET A 237 3.59 11.71 -22.04
CA MET A 237 4.86 11.81 -22.76
C MET A 237 4.76 11.23 -24.19
N PRO A 238 5.21 11.98 -25.22
CA PRO A 238 5.25 11.51 -26.60
C PRO A 238 6.17 10.31 -26.83
N ASP A 239 5.82 9.48 -27.82
CA ASP A 239 6.51 8.25 -28.22
C ASP A 239 8.00 8.45 -28.50
N ASN A 240 8.38 9.53 -29.18
CA ASN A 240 9.76 9.87 -29.49
C ASN A 240 10.60 10.18 -28.25
N GLU A 241 10.00 10.76 -27.21
CA GLU A 241 10.67 11.06 -25.95
C GLU A 241 10.89 9.78 -25.14
N TYR A 242 9.85 8.94 -25.04
CA TYR A 242 9.97 7.60 -24.48
C TYR A 242 11.07 6.79 -25.16
N PHE A 243 11.05 6.76 -26.50
CA PHE A 243 12.04 6.04 -27.28
C PHE A 243 13.44 6.58 -27.04
N TRP A 244 13.62 7.90 -27.01
CA TRP A 244 14.92 8.52 -26.73
C TRP A 244 15.44 8.15 -25.33
N HIS A 245 14.62 8.26 -24.29
CA HIS A 245 15.01 7.91 -22.91
C HIS A 245 15.37 6.44 -22.75
N ILE A 246 14.62 5.52 -23.39
CA ILE A 246 14.98 4.10 -23.41
C ILE A 246 16.30 3.89 -24.17
N SER A 247 16.48 4.60 -25.29
CA SER A 247 17.64 4.45 -26.15
C SER A 247 18.95 4.87 -25.48
N GLU A 248 18.96 6.07 -24.91
CA GLU A 248 20.14 6.71 -24.34
C GLU A 248 20.31 6.42 -22.85
N GLY A 249 19.26 5.97 -22.17
CA GLY A 249 19.19 5.99 -20.72
C GLY A 249 18.96 7.41 -20.20
N ILE A 250 18.98 7.58 -18.88
CA ILE A 250 18.78 8.89 -18.24
C ILE A 250 20.04 9.23 -17.45
N PRO A 251 20.86 10.20 -17.90
CA PRO A 251 22.05 10.64 -17.18
C PRO A 251 21.76 11.01 -15.72
N GLY A 252 22.64 10.61 -14.80
CA GLY A 252 22.43 10.84 -13.37
C GLY A 252 21.39 9.91 -12.73
N THR A 253 21.03 8.82 -13.39
CA THR A 253 20.21 7.72 -12.84
C THR A 253 20.88 6.38 -13.13
N ILE A 254 20.28 5.30 -12.64
CA ILE A 254 20.70 3.93 -12.98
C ILE A 254 20.11 3.42 -14.30
N MET A 255 19.22 4.19 -14.96
CA MET A 255 18.55 3.76 -16.19
C MET A 255 19.56 3.51 -17.31
N PRO A 256 19.75 2.25 -17.75
CA PRO A 256 20.78 1.91 -18.73
C PRO A 256 20.50 2.48 -20.12
N THR A 257 21.55 2.57 -20.92
CA THR A 257 21.48 2.92 -22.35
C THR A 257 21.08 1.70 -23.17
N TRP A 258 19.78 1.45 -23.37
CA TRP A 258 19.33 0.18 -23.97
C TRP A 258 19.64 0.01 -25.45
N LYS A 259 19.96 1.06 -26.21
CA LYS A 259 20.34 0.92 -27.63
C LYS A 259 21.60 0.06 -27.86
N VAL A 260 22.37 -0.23 -26.81
CA VAL A 260 23.55 -1.12 -26.88
C VAL A 260 23.19 -2.59 -26.88
N SER A 261 22.02 -2.96 -26.34
CA SER A 261 21.59 -4.36 -26.16
C SER A 261 20.23 -4.66 -26.78
N LEU A 262 19.42 -3.66 -27.08
CA LEU A 262 18.13 -3.76 -27.76
C LEU A 262 18.21 -3.09 -29.13
N SER A 263 17.67 -3.78 -30.13
CA SER A 263 17.43 -3.24 -31.47
C SER A 263 16.45 -2.05 -31.43
N GLU A 264 16.35 -1.33 -32.54
CA GLU A 264 15.37 -0.26 -32.68
C GLU A 264 13.93 -0.77 -32.57
N ASN A 265 13.60 -1.91 -33.19
CA ASN A 265 12.26 -2.48 -33.11
C ASN A 265 11.91 -2.91 -31.69
N GLU A 266 12.82 -3.56 -30.96
CA GLU A 266 12.60 -3.98 -29.56
C GLU A 266 12.35 -2.78 -28.64
N ARG A 267 13.09 -1.68 -28.84
CA ARG A 267 12.83 -0.44 -28.08
C ARG A 267 11.43 0.11 -28.38
N TRP A 268 10.97 0.11 -29.63
CA TRP A 268 9.61 0.52 -29.97
C TRP A 268 8.54 -0.41 -29.39
N GLN A 269 8.78 -1.72 -29.35
CA GLN A 269 7.86 -2.69 -28.71
C GLN A 269 7.69 -2.39 -27.22
N VAL A 270 8.77 -2.05 -26.51
CA VAL A 270 8.70 -1.64 -25.09
C VAL A 270 7.94 -0.33 -24.93
N VAL A 271 8.18 0.68 -25.79
CA VAL A 271 7.41 1.94 -25.78
C VAL A 271 5.91 1.67 -25.96
N GLN A 272 5.54 0.86 -26.95
CA GLN A 272 4.15 0.49 -27.22
C GLN A 272 3.50 -0.17 -26.00
N TYR A 273 4.20 -1.12 -25.36
CA TYR A 273 3.71 -1.83 -24.18
C TYR A 273 3.50 -0.89 -22.99
N ILE A 274 4.50 -0.06 -22.66
CA ILE A 274 4.42 0.90 -21.54
C ILE A 274 3.25 1.86 -21.73
N GLN A 275 3.11 2.41 -22.94
CA GLN A 275 2.02 3.33 -23.22
C GLN A 275 0.65 2.66 -23.13
N THR A 276 0.52 1.46 -23.70
CA THR A 276 -0.77 0.75 -23.79
C THR A 276 -1.24 0.21 -22.44
N ILE A 277 -0.32 -0.26 -21.58
CA ILE A 277 -0.67 -0.92 -20.31
C ILE A 277 -0.62 0.01 -19.11
N PHE A 278 0.32 0.96 -19.07
CA PHE A 278 0.52 1.79 -17.88
C PHE A 278 0.09 3.24 -18.07
N ALA A 279 0.56 3.90 -19.12
CA ALA A 279 0.34 5.34 -19.30
C ALA A 279 -1.08 5.67 -19.77
N LYS A 280 -1.57 4.94 -20.77
CA LYS A 280 -2.88 5.12 -21.40
C LYS A 280 -3.61 3.77 -21.43
N PRO A 281 -3.92 3.18 -20.25
CA PRO A 281 -4.57 1.89 -20.19
C PRO A 281 -5.93 1.94 -20.89
N ASN A 282 -6.11 1.07 -21.88
CA ASN A 282 -7.41 0.87 -22.50
C ASN A 282 -8.17 -0.21 -21.73
N MET A 283 -9.38 0.09 -21.29
CA MET A 283 -10.24 -0.89 -20.62
C MET A 283 -10.74 -1.91 -21.65
N HIS A 284 -10.38 -3.17 -21.46
CA HIS A 284 -10.83 -4.27 -22.30
C HIS A 284 -11.40 -5.41 -21.46
N ASP A 285 -12.47 -6.01 -21.97
CA ASP A 285 -12.99 -7.27 -21.45
C ASP A 285 -11.97 -8.38 -21.78
N PRO A 286 -11.36 -9.04 -20.78
CA PRO A 286 -10.33 -10.03 -21.01
C PRO A 286 -10.97 -11.30 -21.58
N SER A 287 -11.04 -11.40 -22.91
CA SER A 287 -11.09 -12.70 -23.57
C SER A 287 -9.70 -13.35 -23.43
N GLU A 288 -9.38 -13.90 -22.26
CA GLU A 288 -8.08 -14.51 -21.93
C GLU A 288 -7.71 -15.66 -22.90
N GLY A 289 -8.73 -16.31 -23.47
CA GLY A 289 -8.59 -17.40 -24.43
C GLY A 289 -8.20 -18.74 -23.81
N ASP A 290 -7.92 -19.71 -24.67
CA ASP A 290 -7.50 -21.06 -24.31
C ASP A 290 -6.03 -21.32 -24.68
N PRO A 291 -5.30 -22.15 -23.93
CA PRO A 291 -3.91 -22.49 -24.21
C PRO A 291 -3.77 -23.07 -25.62
N SER A 292 -2.81 -22.53 -26.36
CA SER A 292 -2.57 -22.87 -27.76
C SER A 292 -1.11 -23.28 -28.01
N GLY A 293 -0.84 -23.83 -29.20
CA GLY A 293 0.50 -24.22 -29.61
C GLY A 293 1.14 -25.24 -28.67
N SER A 294 2.35 -24.95 -28.18
CA SER A 294 3.11 -25.83 -27.28
C SER A 294 2.51 -25.97 -25.89
N TYR A 295 1.56 -25.11 -25.50
CA TYR A 295 0.90 -25.16 -24.20
C TYR A 295 -0.35 -26.04 -24.19
N ALA A 296 -0.96 -26.28 -25.36
CA ALA A 296 -2.22 -26.99 -25.46
C ALA A 296 -2.10 -28.42 -24.90
N GLY A 297 -2.90 -28.74 -23.88
CA GLY A 297 -2.93 -30.07 -23.27
C GLY A 297 -1.71 -30.44 -22.44
N LEU A 298 -0.86 -29.48 -22.06
CA LEU A 298 0.19 -29.72 -21.08
C LEU A 298 -0.42 -30.12 -19.73
N THR A 299 0.32 -30.96 -19.02
CA THR A 299 0.00 -31.41 -17.66
C THR A 299 1.20 -31.17 -16.77
N ASN A 300 0.94 -30.90 -15.50
CA ASN A 300 1.99 -30.61 -14.55
C ASN A 300 2.80 -31.88 -14.26
N ALA A 301 4.06 -31.90 -14.72
CA ALA A 301 4.96 -33.03 -14.53
C ALA A 301 5.73 -32.97 -13.19
N VAL A 302 5.67 -31.84 -12.49
CA VAL A 302 6.28 -31.69 -11.17
C VAL A 302 5.42 -32.45 -10.16
N PRO A 303 5.99 -33.26 -9.25
CA PRO A 303 5.19 -33.97 -8.27
C PRO A 303 4.68 -33.01 -7.19
N LEU A 304 3.37 -33.03 -6.91
CA LEU A 304 2.79 -32.35 -5.75
C LEU A 304 3.30 -33.00 -4.45
N ASN A 305 4.09 -32.23 -3.68
CA ASN A 305 4.60 -32.60 -2.36
C ASN A 305 4.91 -31.33 -1.54
N ASP A 306 5.27 -31.49 -0.26
CA ASP A 306 5.50 -30.36 0.66
C ASP A 306 6.53 -29.35 0.15
N GLN A 307 7.62 -29.83 -0.46
CA GLN A 307 8.69 -28.97 -0.96
C GLN A 307 8.21 -28.19 -2.18
N THR A 308 7.60 -28.88 -3.17
CA THR A 308 7.01 -28.26 -4.37
C THR A 308 6.03 -27.14 -3.99
N LEU A 309 5.14 -27.42 -3.03
CA LEU A 309 4.10 -26.49 -2.63
C LEU A 309 4.67 -25.28 -1.87
N GLN A 310 5.68 -25.51 -1.03
CA GLN A 310 6.39 -24.45 -0.30
C GLN A 310 7.20 -23.54 -1.24
N GLU A 311 7.91 -24.11 -2.21
CA GLU A 311 8.66 -23.33 -3.21
C GLU A 311 7.70 -22.50 -4.10
N GLY A 312 6.56 -23.08 -4.51
CA GLY A 312 5.52 -22.36 -5.24
C GLY A 312 4.92 -21.20 -4.43
N LYS A 313 4.67 -21.42 -3.13
CA LYS A 313 4.22 -20.39 -2.19
C LYS A 313 5.20 -19.22 -2.08
N GLU A 314 6.50 -19.51 -1.96
CA GLU A 314 7.52 -18.47 -1.83
C GLU A 314 7.61 -17.58 -3.06
N ILE A 315 7.44 -18.15 -4.25
CA ILE A 315 7.36 -17.38 -5.50
C ILE A 315 6.07 -16.56 -5.52
N PHE A 316 4.92 -17.16 -5.19
CA PHE A 316 3.63 -16.45 -5.18
C PHE A 316 3.63 -15.24 -4.23
N ILE A 317 4.15 -15.40 -3.01
CA ILE A 317 4.23 -14.32 -2.02
C ILE A 317 5.11 -13.17 -2.54
N ARG A 318 6.24 -13.50 -3.16
CA ARG A 318 7.20 -12.50 -3.66
C ARG A 318 6.66 -11.73 -4.86
N GLU A 319 6.00 -12.43 -5.80
CA GLU A 319 5.73 -11.89 -7.12
C GLU A 319 4.24 -11.61 -7.39
N CYS A 320 3.34 -12.42 -6.84
CA CYS A 320 1.93 -12.45 -7.21
C CYS A 320 1.04 -11.77 -6.17
N MET A 321 1.35 -11.95 -4.88
CA MET A 321 0.55 -11.47 -3.75
C MET A 321 0.30 -9.95 -3.77
N VAL A 322 1.25 -9.17 -4.30
CA VAL A 322 1.13 -7.71 -4.40
C VAL A 322 -0.09 -7.26 -5.22
N CYS A 323 -0.53 -8.08 -6.17
CA CYS A 323 -1.73 -7.84 -6.97
C CYS A 323 -2.87 -8.78 -6.58
N HIS A 324 -2.60 -10.08 -6.45
CA HIS A 324 -3.63 -11.09 -6.20
C HIS A 324 -4.08 -11.17 -4.73
N GLY A 325 -3.37 -10.54 -3.80
CA GLY A 325 -3.62 -10.68 -2.36
C GLY A 325 -3.12 -12.02 -1.82
N ASP A 326 -3.07 -12.14 -0.50
CA ASP A 326 -2.61 -13.34 0.19
C ASP A 326 -3.65 -14.49 0.20
N ALA A 327 -4.91 -14.16 -0.05
CA ALA A 327 -5.97 -15.13 -0.30
C ALA A 327 -6.22 -15.41 -1.79
N GLY A 328 -5.45 -14.80 -2.71
CA GLY A 328 -5.62 -15.01 -4.16
C GLY A 328 -6.92 -14.44 -4.73
N ARG A 329 -7.55 -13.49 -4.04
CA ARG A 329 -8.88 -12.95 -4.39
C ARG A 329 -8.86 -11.67 -5.23
N GLY A 330 -7.66 -11.25 -5.64
CA GLY A 330 -7.48 -10.00 -6.36
C GLY A 330 -7.44 -8.76 -5.47
N HIS A 331 -7.44 -8.89 -4.14
CA HIS A 331 -7.42 -7.76 -3.19
C HIS A 331 -6.00 -7.35 -2.76
N GLY A 332 -4.99 -7.54 -3.61
CA GLY A 332 -3.62 -7.14 -3.29
C GLY A 332 -3.46 -5.61 -3.20
N PRO A 333 -2.41 -5.12 -2.52
CA PRO A 333 -2.18 -3.68 -2.32
C PRO A 333 -2.09 -2.86 -3.61
N TYR A 334 -1.75 -3.46 -4.76
CA TYR A 334 -1.70 -2.78 -6.05
C TYR A 334 -2.96 -2.94 -6.90
N HIS A 335 -3.99 -3.66 -6.42
CA HIS A 335 -5.23 -3.90 -7.18
C HIS A 335 -5.86 -2.62 -7.73
N GLN A 336 -5.97 -1.57 -6.90
CA GLN A 336 -6.67 -0.34 -7.26
C GLN A 336 -5.95 0.47 -8.34
N ILE A 337 -4.63 0.29 -8.51
CA ILE A 337 -3.82 1.06 -9.46
C ILE A 337 -3.57 0.32 -10.77
N ILE A 338 -4.09 -0.90 -10.95
CA ILE A 338 -4.00 -1.67 -12.19
C ILE A 338 -5.39 -1.93 -12.76
N GLN A 339 -5.50 -1.97 -14.08
CA GLN A 339 -6.75 -2.17 -14.80
C GLN A 339 -6.47 -3.07 -16.03
N PRO A 340 -7.24 -4.14 -16.25
CA PRO A 340 -8.22 -4.71 -15.32
C PRO A 340 -7.55 -5.19 -14.02
N GLY A 341 -8.34 -5.25 -12.94
CA GLY A 341 -7.90 -5.83 -11.67
C GLY A 341 -7.66 -7.34 -11.80
N PRO A 342 -6.84 -7.96 -10.94
CA PRO A 342 -6.65 -9.40 -10.94
C PRO A 342 -7.94 -10.14 -10.58
N PRO A 343 -8.14 -11.39 -11.06
CA PRO A 343 -9.32 -12.18 -10.77
C PRO A 343 -9.40 -12.63 -9.30
N ASP A 344 -10.60 -12.99 -8.86
CA ASP A 344 -10.84 -13.70 -7.60
C ASP A 344 -10.75 -15.22 -7.83
N PHE A 345 -9.69 -15.88 -7.37
CA PHE A 345 -9.57 -17.34 -7.53
C PHE A 345 -10.57 -18.13 -6.68
N GLY A 346 -11.21 -17.51 -5.67
CA GLY A 346 -12.20 -18.13 -4.80
C GLY A 346 -13.63 -18.12 -5.32
N ASP A 347 -13.91 -17.43 -6.43
CA ASP A 347 -15.27 -17.29 -6.98
C ASP A 347 -15.75 -18.50 -7.81
N GLY A 348 -14.85 -19.45 -8.07
CA GLY A 348 -15.10 -20.66 -8.86
C GLY A 348 -14.93 -20.50 -10.37
N GLY A 349 -14.70 -19.28 -10.89
CA GLY A 349 -14.52 -19.01 -12.32
C GLY A 349 -13.30 -19.68 -12.94
N TYR A 350 -12.30 -19.99 -12.11
CA TYR A 350 -11.09 -20.73 -12.51
C TYR A 350 -11.14 -22.23 -12.12
N GLY A 351 -12.26 -22.72 -11.57
CA GLY A 351 -12.39 -24.10 -11.11
C GLY A 351 -12.33 -25.15 -12.22
N ASP A 352 -12.77 -24.81 -13.43
CA ASP A 352 -12.78 -25.73 -14.58
C ASP A 352 -11.47 -25.72 -15.39
N TYR A 353 -10.48 -24.90 -14.98
CA TYR A 353 -9.24 -24.71 -15.72
C TYR A 353 -8.31 -25.91 -15.55
N THR A 354 -7.64 -26.30 -16.64
CA THR A 354 -6.62 -27.36 -16.67
C THR A 354 -5.24 -26.84 -16.24
N ASP A 355 -4.29 -27.74 -16.00
CA ASP A 355 -2.89 -27.38 -15.74
C ASP A 355 -2.32 -26.43 -16.81
N ALA A 356 -2.62 -26.73 -18.09
CA ALA A 356 -2.22 -25.92 -19.22
C ALA A 356 -2.77 -24.49 -19.15
N ASP A 357 -4.00 -24.31 -18.67
CA ASP A 357 -4.65 -23.00 -18.57
C ASP A 357 -3.92 -22.07 -17.59
N TYR A 358 -3.59 -22.58 -16.40
CA TYR A 358 -2.83 -21.82 -15.40
C TYR A 358 -1.41 -21.58 -15.87
N PHE A 359 -0.73 -22.62 -16.34
CA PHE A 359 0.68 -22.54 -16.73
C PHE A 359 0.91 -21.60 -17.89
N TRP A 360 0.01 -21.60 -18.88
CA TRP A 360 0.08 -20.69 -20.02
C TRP A 360 -0.08 -19.23 -19.61
N ARG A 361 -1.07 -18.92 -18.77
CA ARG A 361 -1.30 -17.55 -18.25
C ARG A 361 -0.16 -17.05 -17.39
N ILE A 362 0.43 -17.91 -16.55
CA ILE A 362 1.63 -17.56 -15.77
C ILE A 362 2.81 -17.34 -16.70
N SER A 363 3.00 -18.19 -17.71
CA SER A 363 4.14 -18.13 -18.61
C SER A 363 4.10 -16.89 -19.51
N GLU A 364 2.97 -16.61 -20.14
CA GLU A 364 2.83 -15.54 -21.13
C GLU A 364 2.30 -14.22 -20.56
N GLY A 365 1.70 -14.27 -19.36
CA GLY A 365 0.86 -13.20 -18.83
C GLY A 365 -0.49 -13.12 -19.55
N VAL A 366 -1.40 -12.30 -19.02
CA VAL A 366 -2.73 -12.09 -19.62
C VAL A 366 -2.70 -10.83 -20.53
N PRO A 367 -3.15 -10.91 -21.80
CA PRO A 367 -3.23 -9.75 -22.70
C PRO A 367 -4.03 -8.60 -22.08
N TRP A 368 -3.64 -7.37 -22.39
CA TRP A 368 -4.30 -6.13 -21.90
C TRP A 368 -4.31 -5.94 -20.38
N SER A 369 -3.59 -6.78 -19.64
CA SER A 369 -3.40 -6.64 -18.20
C SER A 369 -1.94 -6.31 -17.87
N ALA A 370 -1.73 -5.85 -16.64
CA ALA A 370 -0.41 -5.67 -16.06
C ALA A 370 0.31 -6.99 -15.71
N MET A 371 -0.31 -8.17 -15.93
CA MET A 371 0.26 -9.46 -15.58
C MET A 371 1.53 -9.74 -16.42
N PRO A 372 2.71 -9.85 -15.79
CA PRO A 372 3.98 -10.08 -16.49
C PRO A 372 4.05 -11.45 -17.17
N ALA A 373 4.97 -11.59 -18.12
CA ALA A 373 5.29 -12.87 -18.74
C ALA A 373 6.34 -13.61 -17.89
N TRP A 374 5.92 -14.32 -16.84
CA TRP A 374 6.85 -14.87 -15.84
C TRP A 374 7.83 -15.91 -16.40
N LYS A 375 7.64 -16.40 -17.63
CA LYS A 375 8.63 -17.23 -18.31
C LYS A 375 9.99 -16.55 -18.52
N MET A 376 10.04 -15.23 -18.44
CA MET A 376 11.27 -14.46 -18.56
C MET A 376 12.14 -14.52 -17.30
N GLU A 377 11.52 -14.65 -16.12
CA GLU A 377 12.22 -14.64 -14.82
C GLU A 377 12.32 -16.03 -14.18
N TYR A 378 11.33 -16.88 -14.43
CA TYR A 378 11.22 -18.20 -13.83
C TYR A 378 11.30 -19.30 -14.88
N ASN A 379 12.02 -20.38 -14.58
CA ASN A 379 12.06 -21.56 -15.43
C ASN A 379 10.71 -22.32 -15.38
N GLU A 380 10.55 -23.32 -16.25
CA GLU A 380 9.31 -24.10 -16.34
C GLU A 380 8.95 -24.83 -15.04
N GLU A 381 9.91 -25.46 -14.37
CA GLU A 381 9.68 -26.19 -13.12
C GLU A 381 9.12 -25.26 -12.02
N ASP A 382 9.67 -24.06 -11.88
CA ASP A 382 9.23 -23.08 -10.90
C ASP A 382 7.82 -22.54 -11.21
N ARG A 383 7.50 -22.34 -12.50
CA ARG A 383 6.13 -21.94 -12.89
C ARG A 383 5.12 -23.06 -12.61
N TRP A 384 5.49 -24.32 -12.79
CA TRP A 384 4.67 -25.47 -12.40
C TRP A 384 4.44 -25.58 -10.89
N LYS A 385 5.43 -25.20 -10.06
CA LYS A 385 5.25 -25.11 -8.60
C LYS A 385 4.22 -24.05 -8.21
N ILE A 386 4.20 -22.90 -8.91
CA ILE A 386 3.17 -21.86 -8.70
C ILE A 386 1.78 -22.40 -9.06
N VAL A 387 1.66 -23.16 -10.16
CA VAL A 387 0.39 -23.80 -10.57
C VAL A 387 -0.14 -24.71 -9.46
N HIS A 388 0.71 -25.59 -8.89
CA HIS A 388 0.31 -26.41 -7.74
C HIS A 388 -0.19 -25.57 -6.58
N TYR A 389 0.52 -24.49 -6.23
CA TYR A 389 0.14 -23.62 -5.14
C TYR A 389 -1.24 -23.00 -5.34
N ILE A 390 -1.51 -22.43 -6.52
CA ILE A 390 -2.80 -21.82 -6.84
C ILE A 390 -3.93 -22.87 -6.83
N ARG A 391 -3.70 -24.00 -7.49
CA ARG A 391 -4.70 -25.07 -7.63
C ARG A 391 -5.04 -25.76 -6.32
N THR A 392 -4.06 -25.88 -5.43
CA THR A 392 -4.22 -26.50 -4.11
C THR A 392 -4.86 -25.53 -3.11
N ILE A 393 -4.37 -24.28 -3.03
CA ILE A 393 -4.71 -23.36 -1.93
C ILE A 393 -5.92 -22.47 -2.22
N PHE A 394 -6.08 -22.01 -3.46
CA PHE A 394 -7.09 -21.01 -3.82
C PHE A 394 -8.26 -21.62 -4.58
N THR A 395 -8.00 -22.31 -5.70
CA THR A 395 -9.09 -22.83 -6.56
C THR A 395 -9.54 -24.24 -6.20
N GLN A 396 -8.76 -24.96 -5.38
CA GLN A 396 -9.09 -26.28 -4.83
C GLN A 396 -9.40 -27.33 -5.91
N THR A 397 -8.77 -27.18 -7.08
CA THR A 397 -8.82 -28.11 -8.21
C THR A 397 -7.81 -29.26 -8.07
N GLU A 398 -6.92 -29.18 -7.07
CA GLU A 398 -6.05 -30.24 -6.59
C GLU A 398 -6.35 -30.54 -5.12
N ASP A 399 -6.21 -31.80 -4.71
CA ASP A 399 -6.43 -32.19 -3.33
C ASP A 399 -5.38 -31.51 -2.41
N PRO A 400 -5.79 -30.90 -1.29
CA PRO A 400 -4.87 -30.30 -0.34
C PRO A 400 -3.95 -31.36 0.27
N LEU A 401 -2.65 -31.04 0.34
CA LEU A 401 -1.74 -31.78 1.18
C LEU A 401 -2.10 -31.55 2.65
N GLU A 402 -2.00 -32.61 3.45
CA GLU A 402 -2.27 -32.54 4.89
C GLU A 402 -1.48 -31.38 5.52
N PRO A 403 -2.16 -30.44 6.21
CA PRO A 403 -1.49 -29.36 6.88
C PRO A 403 -0.64 -29.96 7.99
N LYS A 404 0.67 -29.74 7.95
CA LYS A 404 1.53 -30.29 9.01
C LYS A 404 1.22 -29.73 10.40
N GLY A 405 0.52 -28.60 10.49
CA GLY A 405 0.06 -27.97 11.73
C GLY A 405 1.19 -27.47 12.66
N SER A 406 2.42 -27.90 12.39
CA SER A 406 3.67 -27.49 13.01
C SER A 406 4.30 -26.34 12.23
N ALA A 407 5.11 -25.56 12.92
CA ALA A 407 5.98 -24.60 12.25
C ALA A 407 6.92 -25.34 11.26
N PRO A 408 7.33 -24.71 10.14
CA PRO A 408 8.39 -25.26 9.30
C PRO A 408 9.64 -25.58 10.14
N GLU A 409 10.50 -26.48 9.65
CA GLU A 409 11.79 -26.73 10.27
C GLU A 409 12.53 -25.39 10.45
N HIS A 410 13.01 -25.13 11.67
CA HIS A 410 13.56 -23.84 12.04
C HIS A 410 14.79 -23.99 12.95
N PRO A 411 15.69 -23.01 12.97
CA PRO A 411 16.84 -23.04 13.86
C PRO A 411 16.42 -23.05 15.34
N ALA A 412 17.14 -23.81 16.17
CA ALA A 412 16.88 -23.95 17.61
C ALA A 412 16.84 -22.62 18.38
N ILE A 413 17.41 -21.54 17.83
CA ILE A 413 17.31 -20.20 18.43
C ILE A 413 15.86 -19.76 18.66
N TYR A 414 14.92 -20.19 17.82
CA TYR A 414 13.51 -19.84 17.97
C TYR A 414 12.84 -20.58 19.13
N ASP A 415 13.25 -21.80 19.45
CA ASP A 415 12.73 -22.57 20.59
C ASP A 415 12.99 -21.88 21.94
N GLU A 416 14.01 -21.02 21.99
CA GLU A 416 14.41 -20.26 23.17
C GLU A 416 13.74 -18.88 23.26
N GLN A 417 13.16 -18.39 22.16
CA GLN A 417 12.54 -17.06 22.11
C GLN A 417 11.24 -17.00 22.92
N ARG A 418 11.04 -15.88 23.62
CA ARG A 418 9.84 -15.61 24.43
C ARG A 418 9.27 -14.25 24.06
N ILE A 419 7.99 -14.07 24.37
CA ILE A 419 7.34 -12.77 24.24
C ILE A 419 8.11 -11.76 25.11
N PRO A 420 8.68 -10.70 24.52
CA PRO A 420 9.41 -9.70 25.27
C PRO A 420 8.46 -8.87 26.14
N GLU A 421 8.95 -8.33 27.25
CA GLU A 421 8.16 -7.43 28.11
C GLU A 421 7.68 -6.18 27.36
N SER A 422 8.45 -5.73 26.37
CA SER A 422 8.13 -4.60 25.50
C SER A 422 6.95 -4.85 24.56
N ALA A 423 6.53 -6.11 24.36
CA ALA A 423 5.42 -6.41 23.47
C ALA A 423 4.13 -5.72 23.97
N SER A 424 3.37 -5.11 23.09
CA SER A 424 2.18 -4.32 23.40
C SER A 424 0.90 -5.02 22.93
N PHE A 425 -0.11 -5.03 23.80
CA PHE A 425 -1.43 -5.54 23.44
C PHE A 425 -2.10 -4.66 22.37
N GLU A 426 -2.06 -3.34 22.52
CA GLU A 426 -2.74 -2.40 21.63
C GLU A 426 -2.10 -2.36 20.24
N ARG A 427 -0.76 -2.39 20.17
CA ARG A 427 -0.07 -2.53 18.88
C ARG A 427 -0.40 -3.88 18.24
N GLY A 428 -0.46 -4.93 19.05
CA GLY A 428 -0.80 -6.28 18.58
C GLY A 428 -2.21 -6.37 18.02
N ARG A 429 -3.15 -5.67 18.64
CA ARG A 429 -4.53 -5.52 18.15
C ARG A 429 -4.53 -4.87 16.76
N LYS A 430 -3.84 -3.73 16.60
CA LYS A 430 -3.69 -3.05 15.30
C LYS A 430 -3.10 -3.99 14.23
N VAL A 431 -1.98 -4.64 14.55
CA VAL A 431 -1.31 -5.59 13.62
C VAL A 431 -2.25 -6.71 13.20
N PHE A 432 -2.99 -7.32 14.14
CA PHE A 432 -3.92 -8.40 13.84
C PHE A 432 -5.07 -7.94 12.94
N LEU A 433 -5.62 -6.75 13.18
CA LEU A 433 -6.72 -6.20 12.40
C LEU A 433 -6.32 -5.83 10.99
N GLU A 434 -5.12 -5.29 10.80
CA GLU A 434 -4.65 -4.88 9.48
C GLU A 434 -4.16 -6.07 8.63
N ASN A 435 -3.62 -7.11 9.26
CA ASN A 435 -2.85 -8.14 8.55
C ASN A 435 -3.34 -9.57 8.76
N CYS A 436 -4.26 -9.84 9.69
CA CYS A 436 -4.62 -11.22 10.07
C CYS A 436 -6.13 -11.47 10.06
N VAL A 437 -6.94 -10.45 10.32
CA VAL A 437 -8.39 -10.59 10.52
C VAL A 437 -9.11 -11.11 9.28
N HIS A 438 -8.61 -10.80 8.09
CA HIS A 438 -9.27 -11.18 6.84
C HIS A 438 -9.27 -12.67 6.60
N CYS A 439 -8.24 -13.37 7.09
CA CYS A 439 -8.18 -14.82 7.12
C CYS A 439 -8.74 -15.38 8.43
N HIS A 440 -8.29 -14.89 9.59
CA HIS A 440 -8.58 -15.51 10.88
C HIS A 440 -9.94 -15.12 11.49
N GLY A 441 -10.58 -14.07 10.99
CA GLY A 441 -11.81 -13.50 11.51
C GLY A 441 -11.61 -12.66 12.77
N LEU A 442 -12.50 -11.70 13.01
CA LEU A 442 -12.49 -10.85 14.21
C LEU A 442 -12.57 -11.65 15.51
N THR A 443 -13.32 -12.76 15.48
CA THR A 443 -13.50 -13.64 16.62
C THR A 443 -12.49 -14.79 16.65
N GLY A 444 -11.51 -14.79 15.73
CA GLY A 444 -10.49 -15.83 15.63
C GLY A 444 -11.05 -17.21 15.28
N ASN A 445 -12.21 -17.29 14.63
CA ASN A 445 -12.86 -18.55 14.27
C ASN A 445 -12.28 -19.20 12.99
N GLY A 446 -11.35 -18.53 12.30
CA GLY A 446 -10.77 -18.98 11.04
C GLY A 446 -11.68 -18.78 9.82
N GLN A 447 -12.77 -18.03 9.98
CA GLN A 447 -13.77 -17.76 8.95
C GLN A 447 -13.83 -16.26 8.62
N GLY A 448 -12.65 -15.62 8.54
CA GLY A 448 -12.60 -14.26 8.00
C GLY A 448 -13.11 -14.21 6.56
N TRP A 449 -13.42 -13.00 6.07
CA TRP A 449 -14.00 -12.77 4.74
C TRP A 449 -13.24 -13.48 3.61
N ASP A 450 -11.92 -13.60 3.73
CA ASP A 450 -11.08 -14.36 2.81
C ASP A 450 -10.81 -15.79 3.28
N GLY A 451 -10.65 -15.99 4.59
CA GLY A 451 -10.32 -17.28 5.18
C GLY A 451 -11.34 -18.38 4.94
N GLN A 452 -12.62 -18.02 4.80
CA GLN A 452 -13.70 -18.97 4.55
C GLN A 452 -13.61 -19.69 3.19
N TYR A 453 -12.83 -19.15 2.24
CA TYR A 453 -12.64 -19.74 0.89
C TYR A 453 -11.33 -20.51 0.74
N LEU A 454 -10.49 -20.55 1.78
CA LEU A 454 -9.19 -21.21 1.74
C LEU A 454 -9.29 -22.67 2.16
N ASN A 455 -8.47 -23.52 1.54
CA ASN A 455 -8.31 -24.91 1.92
C ASN A 455 -6.81 -25.25 2.07
N PRO A 456 -6.34 -25.59 3.29
CA PRO A 456 -7.08 -25.67 4.54
C PRO A 456 -7.53 -24.29 5.05
N THR A 457 -8.66 -24.27 5.77
CA THR A 457 -9.14 -23.06 6.44
C THR A 457 -8.14 -22.58 7.50
N PRO A 458 -8.00 -21.26 7.72
CA PRO A 458 -7.18 -20.72 8.79
C PRO A 458 -7.51 -21.30 10.17
N ALA A 459 -6.53 -21.28 11.08
CA ALA A 459 -6.67 -21.86 12.40
C ALA A 459 -7.80 -21.18 13.20
N ASN A 460 -8.68 -21.99 13.80
CA ASN A 460 -9.67 -21.53 14.77
C ASN A 460 -9.03 -21.39 16.16
N PHE A 461 -8.76 -20.15 16.55
CA PHE A 461 -8.18 -19.78 17.84
C PHE A 461 -9.15 -19.91 19.02
N GLN A 462 -10.47 -19.96 18.79
CA GLN A 462 -11.45 -20.15 19.88
C GLN A 462 -11.21 -21.48 20.61
N GLY A 463 -10.75 -22.52 19.89
CA GLY A 463 -10.33 -23.79 20.47
C GLY A 463 -9.06 -23.72 21.34
N MET A 464 -8.47 -22.53 21.54
CA MET A 464 -7.34 -22.31 22.43
C MET A 464 -7.73 -21.78 23.82
N ALA A 465 -9.02 -21.54 24.07
CA ALA A 465 -9.52 -21.04 25.34
C ALA A 465 -9.03 -21.87 26.54
N GLY A 466 -8.43 -21.19 27.52
CA GLY A 466 -7.91 -21.80 28.75
C GLY A 466 -6.62 -22.60 28.57
N LYS A 467 -6.05 -22.71 27.36
CA LYS A 467 -4.74 -23.32 27.16
C LYS A 467 -3.64 -22.38 27.66
N GLN A 468 -2.55 -22.95 28.16
CA GLN A 468 -1.33 -22.21 28.51
C GLN A 468 -0.28 -22.37 27.42
N MET A 469 0.38 -21.28 27.05
CA MET A 469 1.48 -21.33 26.09
C MET A 469 2.78 -21.68 26.81
N THR A 470 3.33 -22.85 26.49
CA THR A 470 4.65 -23.23 27.00
C THR A 470 5.72 -22.29 26.45
N PRO A 471 6.88 -22.17 27.13
CA PRO A 471 8.05 -21.49 26.60
C PRO A 471 8.32 -21.83 25.12
N LYS A 472 8.43 -23.12 24.80
CA LYS A 472 8.64 -23.61 23.43
C LYS A 472 7.52 -23.17 22.46
N ALA A 473 6.27 -23.25 22.90
CA ALA A 473 5.13 -22.86 22.06
C ALA A 473 5.15 -21.37 21.70
N GLN A 474 5.72 -20.48 22.52
CA GLN A 474 5.91 -19.07 22.14
C GLN A 474 6.84 -18.93 20.93
N GLY A 475 7.97 -19.64 20.97
CA GLY A 475 8.90 -19.74 19.86
C GLY A 475 8.24 -20.28 18.59
N GLU A 476 7.48 -21.37 18.71
CA GLU A 476 6.76 -21.97 17.58
C GLU A 476 5.72 -21.01 16.97
N HIS A 477 5.00 -20.21 17.76
CA HIS A 477 4.08 -19.19 17.23
C HIS A 477 4.83 -18.09 16.49
N LEU A 478 5.97 -17.64 17.02
CA LEU A 478 6.82 -16.69 16.30
C LEU A 478 7.25 -17.29 14.96
N VAL A 479 7.68 -18.55 14.90
CA VAL A 479 8.07 -19.20 13.64
C VAL A 479 6.88 -19.25 12.66
N LYS A 480 5.68 -19.65 13.11
CA LYS A 480 4.48 -19.69 12.25
C LYS A 480 4.10 -18.33 11.67
N VAL A 481 4.18 -17.27 12.47
CA VAL A 481 3.93 -15.91 11.97
C VAL A 481 5.05 -15.46 11.04
N SER A 482 6.31 -15.80 11.35
CA SER A 482 7.47 -15.35 10.58
C SER A 482 7.61 -16.02 9.22
N PHE A 483 7.38 -17.32 9.16
CA PHE A 483 7.67 -18.17 8.00
C PHE A 483 6.41 -18.79 7.40
N GLY A 484 5.24 -18.44 7.93
CA GLY A 484 3.99 -19.08 7.55
C GLY A 484 3.88 -20.52 8.06
N ILE A 485 2.85 -21.21 7.58
CA ILE A 485 2.61 -22.62 7.85
C ILE A 485 2.68 -23.38 6.52
N GLN A 486 3.40 -24.49 6.49
CA GLN A 486 3.52 -25.36 5.32
C GLN A 486 2.14 -25.90 4.90
N ASN A 487 1.92 -26.01 3.60
CA ASN A 487 0.66 -26.48 3.00
C ASN A 487 -0.57 -25.62 3.36
N THR A 488 -0.37 -24.31 3.55
CA THR A 488 -1.44 -23.33 3.84
C THR A 488 -1.19 -21.99 3.13
N ALA A 489 -2.22 -21.15 3.05
CA ALA A 489 -2.10 -19.77 2.60
C ALA A 489 -1.31 -18.84 3.55
N MET A 490 -1.08 -19.23 4.82
CA MET A 490 -0.50 -18.34 5.85
C MET A 490 0.81 -17.67 5.38
N PRO A 491 0.86 -16.34 5.20
CA PRO A 491 2.02 -15.66 4.62
C PRO A 491 3.29 -15.73 5.46
N THR A 492 4.43 -15.42 4.84
CA THR A 492 5.76 -15.29 5.48
C THR A 492 5.98 -13.86 5.99
N TRP A 493 5.25 -13.46 7.06
CA TRP A 493 5.30 -12.08 7.56
C TRP A 493 6.70 -11.62 7.98
N GLY A 494 7.63 -12.52 8.29
CA GLY A 494 9.00 -12.16 8.65
C GLY A 494 9.76 -11.41 7.55
N GLN A 495 9.29 -11.42 6.30
CA GLN A 495 9.87 -10.64 5.21
C GLN A 495 9.46 -9.16 5.22
N TRP A 496 8.27 -8.84 5.75
CA TRP A 496 7.65 -7.51 5.63
C TRP A 496 7.34 -6.87 6.99
N MET A 497 7.22 -7.70 8.04
CA MET A 497 6.80 -7.32 9.38
C MET A 497 7.98 -7.47 10.37
N PRO A 498 8.37 -6.39 11.07
CA PRO A 498 9.36 -6.44 12.13
C PRO A 498 9.04 -7.49 13.19
N GLN A 499 10.07 -8.01 13.86
CA GLN A 499 9.88 -9.05 14.88
C GLN A 499 9.06 -8.55 16.08
N GLU A 500 9.18 -7.27 16.44
CA GLU A 500 8.40 -6.66 17.52
C GLU A 500 6.89 -6.72 17.23
N GLU A 501 6.47 -6.33 16.02
CA GLU A 501 5.05 -6.40 15.63
C GLU A 501 4.51 -7.82 15.61
N ARG A 502 5.33 -8.79 15.16
CA ARG A 502 4.96 -10.21 15.24
C ARG A 502 4.75 -10.64 16.69
N TRP A 503 5.58 -10.17 17.61
CA TRP A 503 5.40 -10.44 19.04
C TRP A 503 4.19 -9.74 19.63
N ASP A 504 3.92 -8.51 19.21
CA ASP A 504 2.72 -7.76 19.58
C ASP A 504 1.45 -8.54 19.15
N ALA A 505 1.40 -8.99 17.89
CA ALA A 505 0.30 -9.81 17.37
C ALA A 505 0.11 -11.10 18.18
N ILE A 506 1.20 -11.82 18.50
CA ILE A 506 1.14 -13.03 19.34
C ILE A 506 0.63 -12.70 20.75
N LYS A 507 1.06 -11.58 21.34
CA LYS A 507 0.58 -11.13 22.65
C LYS A 507 -0.91 -10.84 22.62
N TYR A 508 -1.41 -10.18 21.58
CA TYR A 508 -2.84 -9.95 21.36
C TYR A 508 -3.61 -11.29 21.25
N LEU A 509 -3.16 -12.19 20.37
CA LEU A 509 -3.76 -13.52 20.17
C LEU A 509 -3.89 -14.29 21.49
N MET A 510 -2.83 -14.31 22.30
CA MET A 510 -2.84 -14.97 23.60
C MET A 510 -3.81 -14.32 24.58
N ALA A 511 -3.81 -13.00 24.67
CA ALA A 511 -4.67 -12.28 25.59
C ALA A 511 -6.17 -12.49 25.24
N VAL A 512 -6.52 -12.43 23.95
CA VAL A 512 -7.91 -12.53 23.50
C VAL A 512 -8.40 -13.98 23.42
N PHE A 513 -7.67 -14.86 22.74
CA PHE A 513 -8.18 -16.18 22.37
C PHE A 513 -7.75 -17.31 23.32
N MET A 514 -6.72 -17.11 24.15
CA MET A 514 -6.29 -18.10 25.14
C MET A 514 -6.71 -17.73 26.55
N GLN A 515 -6.41 -16.51 26.99
CA GLN A 515 -6.65 -16.04 28.36
C GLN A 515 -8.08 -15.52 28.53
N GLY A 516 -8.62 -14.86 27.50
CA GLY A 516 -9.97 -14.31 27.51
C GLY A 516 -10.03 -12.92 28.12
N LYS A 517 -9.50 -11.92 27.41
CA LYS A 517 -9.75 -10.51 27.74
C LYS A 517 -11.24 -10.20 27.60
N PRO A 518 -11.93 -9.70 28.65
CA PRO A 518 -13.37 -9.47 28.59
C PRO A 518 -13.76 -8.53 27.43
N VAL A 519 -14.77 -8.92 26.65
CA VAL A 519 -15.41 -8.05 25.64
C VAL A 519 -16.23 -6.94 26.32
N THR A 520 -16.60 -7.14 27.59
CA THR A 520 -17.64 -6.39 28.31
C THR A 520 -17.14 -5.25 29.21
N THR A 521 -15.83 -5.03 29.33
CA THR A 521 -15.31 -3.85 30.06
C THR A 521 -15.66 -2.51 29.39
N SER A 522 -16.25 -2.54 28.18
CA SER A 522 -16.80 -1.38 27.45
C SER A 522 -18.00 -0.71 28.10
N VAL A 523 -18.75 -1.41 28.96
CA VAL A 523 -20.01 -0.89 29.52
C VAL A 523 -19.77 -0.08 30.81
N TYR A 524 -18.57 -0.14 31.40
CA TYR A 524 -18.56 -0.20 32.85
C TYR A 524 -18.31 1.07 33.67
N ASN A 525 -17.75 2.17 33.16
CA ASN A 525 -17.46 3.30 34.07
C ASN A 525 -17.91 4.68 33.56
N ASN A 526 -19.16 4.77 33.08
CA ASN A 526 -20.13 5.87 33.38
C ASN A 526 -21.19 6.12 32.29
N GLY A 527 -21.16 5.43 31.14
CA GLY A 527 -22.01 5.81 30.00
C GLY A 527 -21.69 7.21 29.47
N GLU A 528 -20.53 7.76 29.84
CA GLU A 528 -20.06 9.06 29.41
C GLU A 528 -19.57 8.97 27.97
N ILE A 529 -20.16 9.81 27.12
CA ILE A 529 -19.74 10.04 25.75
C ILE A 529 -18.63 11.09 25.82
N ALA A 530 -17.57 10.92 25.03
CA ALA A 530 -16.51 11.92 24.97
C ALA A 530 -17.09 13.28 24.54
N ASN A 531 -16.60 14.39 25.11
CA ASN A 531 -17.20 15.72 24.92
C ASN A 531 -17.34 16.14 23.44
N ASN A 532 -16.43 15.68 22.58
CA ASN A 532 -16.48 15.90 21.14
C ASN A 532 -17.61 15.12 20.42
N TYR A 533 -18.10 14.03 21.00
CA TYR A 533 -19.20 13.24 20.47
C TYR A 533 -20.56 13.59 21.11
N ALA A 534 -20.57 14.25 22.27
CA ALA A 534 -21.79 14.51 23.06
C ALA A 534 -22.87 15.36 22.35
N LEU A 535 -22.52 16.05 21.27
CA LEU A 535 -23.42 16.90 20.48
C LEU A 535 -23.75 16.31 19.09
N LEU A 536 -23.18 15.16 18.72
CA LEU A 536 -23.45 14.54 17.44
C LEU A 536 -24.89 14.00 17.41
N SER A 537 -25.60 14.29 16.32
CA SER A 537 -26.92 13.75 16.07
C SER A 537 -27.16 13.50 14.59
N SER A 538 -28.01 12.53 14.27
CA SER A 538 -28.41 12.25 12.90
C SER A 538 -29.15 13.43 12.28
N ASP A 539 -29.93 14.16 13.08
CA ASP A 539 -30.63 15.38 12.64
C ASP A 539 -29.62 16.47 12.20
N VAL A 540 -28.51 16.66 12.92
CA VAL A 540 -27.44 17.59 12.53
C VAL A 540 -26.72 17.10 11.28
N TYR A 541 -26.35 15.82 11.23
CA TYR A 541 -25.63 15.23 10.11
C TYR A 541 -26.43 15.33 8.80
N ILE A 542 -27.75 15.08 8.85
CA ILE A 542 -28.65 15.27 7.70
C ILE A 542 -28.75 16.77 7.33
N SER A 543 -28.78 17.67 8.31
CA SER A 543 -28.86 19.12 8.05
C SER A 543 -27.62 19.68 7.34
N GLU A 544 -26.48 19.01 7.46
CA GLU A 544 -25.22 19.34 6.75
C GLU A 544 -25.21 18.82 5.31
N GLY A 545 -26.26 18.11 4.87
CA GLY A 545 -26.45 17.64 3.50
C GLY A 545 -26.12 16.16 3.27
N HIS A 546 -25.80 15.42 4.34
CA HIS A 546 -25.56 13.97 4.27
C HIS A 546 -26.88 13.18 4.24
N SER A 547 -26.81 11.95 3.74
CA SER A 547 -27.94 11.02 3.70
C SER A 547 -27.62 9.76 4.51
N ILE A 548 -28.57 9.29 5.30
CA ILE A 548 -28.45 8.05 6.08
C ILE A 548 -29.37 6.99 5.46
N ASN A 549 -28.84 5.79 5.22
CA ASN A 549 -29.54 4.62 4.71
C ASN A 549 -29.50 3.46 5.74
N PRO A 550 -30.55 3.28 6.54
CA PRO A 550 -30.60 2.21 7.54
C PRO A 550 -30.55 0.79 6.96
N ASP A 551 -30.97 0.58 5.70
CA ASP A 551 -30.93 -0.76 5.09
C ASP A 551 -29.48 -1.17 4.80
N HIS A 552 -28.70 -0.25 4.22
CA HIS A 552 -27.25 -0.41 4.02
C HIS A 552 -26.52 -0.62 5.36
N GLY A 553 -26.90 0.14 6.39
CA GLY A 553 -26.40 -0.05 7.75
C GLY A 553 -26.68 -1.44 8.34
N GLY A 554 -27.78 -2.08 7.93
CA GLY A 554 -28.09 -3.45 8.30
C GLY A 554 -27.11 -4.45 7.70
N GLU A 555 -26.77 -4.29 6.41
CA GLU A 555 -25.81 -5.13 5.71
C GLU A 555 -24.41 -5.03 6.34
N LEU A 556 -23.95 -3.80 6.58
CA LEU A 556 -22.68 -3.52 7.25
C LEU A 556 -22.66 -4.06 8.68
N TYR A 557 -23.77 -3.93 9.43
CA TYR A 557 -23.87 -4.48 10.78
C TYR A 557 -23.73 -6.01 10.77
N THR A 558 -24.41 -6.69 9.86
CA THR A 558 -24.28 -8.15 9.70
C THR A 558 -22.83 -8.53 9.40
N GLN A 559 -22.15 -7.77 8.54
CA GLN A 559 -20.78 -8.05 8.14
C GLN A 559 -19.75 -7.84 9.27
N TYR A 560 -19.87 -6.76 10.04
CA TYR A 560 -18.81 -6.32 10.96
C TYR A 560 -19.13 -6.53 12.44
N CYS A 561 -20.41 -6.58 12.80
CA CYS A 561 -20.85 -6.48 14.20
C CYS A 561 -21.57 -7.73 14.70
N ALA A 562 -22.42 -8.35 13.86
CA ALA A 562 -23.33 -9.41 14.28
C ALA A 562 -22.64 -10.68 14.82
N ASP A 563 -21.40 -10.97 14.38
CA ASP A 563 -20.63 -12.10 14.90
C ASP A 563 -20.37 -12.00 16.42
N CYS A 564 -20.19 -10.78 16.93
CA CYS A 564 -20.04 -10.52 18.36
C CYS A 564 -21.38 -10.14 19.01
N HIS A 565 -22.14 -9.25 18.36
CA HIS A 565 -23.30 -8.60 18.95
C HIS A 565 -24.63 -9.34 18.72
N ALA A 566 -24.64 -10.39 17.88
CA ALA A 566 -25.83 -11.01 17.29
C ALA A 566 -26.67 -10.06 16.42
N GLU A 567 -27.48 -10.62 15.52
CA GLU A 567 -28.39 -9.85 14.67
C GLU A 567 -29.40 -8.99 15.45
N ASP A 568 -29.75 -9.42 16.66
CA ASP A 568 -30.68 -8.76 17.58
C ASP A 568 -29.97 -7.85 18.61
N GLY A 569 -28.65 -7.70 18.53
CA GLY A 569 -27.86 -6.85 19.42
C GLY A 569 -27.76 -7.35 20.86
N GLN A 570 -28.23 -8.58 21.16
CA GLN A 570 -28.23 -9.14 22.53
C GLN A 570 -26.86 -9.71 22.94
N GLY A 571 -25.85 -9.60 22.08
CA GLY A 571 -24.47 -9.97 22.38
C GLY A 571 -24.15 -11.45 22.28
N ASN A 572 -25.13 -12.30 21.99
CA ASN A 572 -24.99 -13.75 21.88
C ASN A 572 -24.57 -14.19 20.46
N GLY A 573 -23.76 -13.37 19.77
CA GLY A 573 -23.31 -13.65 18.41
C GLY A 573 -22.51 -14.95 18.32
N PRO A 574 -22.49 -15.62 17.15
CA PRO A 574 -21.83 -16.90 16.95
C PRO A 574 -20.34 -16.89 17.30
N GLY A 575 -19.66 -15.75 17.12
CA GLY A 575 -18.25 -15.56 17.46
C GLY A 575 -17.95 -15.49 18.96
N THR A 576 -18.98 -15.29 19.81
CA THR A 576 -18.85 -15.34 21.28
C THR A 576 -19.01 -16.76 21.84
N LYS A 577 -19.62 -17.66 21.05
CA LYS A 577 -19.79 -19.07 21.39
C LYS A 577 -18.41 -19.73 21.36
N ASP A 578 -17.98 -20.28 22.49
CA ASP A 578 -16.67 -20.93 22.69
C ASP A 578 -15.44 -20.00 22.69
N SER A 579 -15.62 -18.68 22.60
CA SER A 579 -14.53 -17.71 22.76
C SER A 579 -14.03 -17.64 24.21
N ALA A 580 -12.71 -17.58 24.38
CA ALA A 580 -12.07 -17.39 25.69
C ALA A 580 -12.52 -16.08 26.37
N SER A 581 -12.80 -15.05 25.56
CA SER A 581 -13.16 -13.70 26.02
C SER A 581 -14.58 -13.59 26.63
N LYS A 582 -15.35 -14.70 26.63
CA LYS A 582 -16.64 -14.99 27.30
C LYS A 582 -17.69 -13.86 27.37
N GLY A 583 -18.95 -14.24 27.12
CA GLY A 583 -20.14 -13.48 27.53
C GLY A 583 -20.70 -12.58 26.43
N PRO A 584 -21.98 -12.19 26.54
CA PRO A 584 -22.62 -11.44 25.48
C PRO A 584 -22.06 -10.03 25.38
N ALA A 585 -21.69 -9.60 24.17
CA ALA A 585 -21.40 -8.20 23.86
C ALA A 585 -22.71 -7.43 23.66
N ALA A 586 -23.64 -7.49 24.62
CA ALA A 586 -24.96 -6.87 24.44
C ALA A 586 -24.81 -5.35 24.38
N PHE A 587 -25.58 -4.72 23.51
CA PHE A 587 -25.70 -3.28 23.51
C PHE A 587 -26.36 -2.80 24.82
N PRO A 588 -25.81 -1.76 25.49
CA PRO A 588 -26.48 -1.14 26.63
C PRO A 588 -27.89 -0.65 26.28
N ASN A 589 -28.81 -0.70 27.25
CA ASN A 589 -30.14 -0.11 27.09
C ASN A 589 -30.05 1.43 27.06
N ASN A 590 -30.92 2.08 26.28
CA ASN A 590 -31.06 3.55 26.22
C ASN A 590 -29.79 4.32 25.80
N MET A 591 -28.98 3.78 24.89
CA MET A 591 -27.87 4.51 24.30
C MET A 591 -28.39 5.58 23.34
N SER A 592 -27.77 6.76 23.37
CA SER A 592 -27.96 7.78 22.33
C SER A 592 -27.23 7.39 21.05
N GLU A 593 -27.66 7.97 19.92
CA GLU A 593 -26.98 7.80 18.63
C GLU A 593 -25.50 8.20 18.66
N ALA A 594 -25.18 9.28 19.37
CA ALA A 594 -23.80 9.71 19.61
C ALA A 594 -22.92 8.62 20.27
N TYR A 595 -23.49 7.81 21.16
CA TYR A 595 -22.73 6.77 21.86
C TYR A 595 -22.41 5.61 20.91
N ILE A 596 -23.40 5.19 20.11
CA ILE A 596 -23.24 4.10 19.16
C ILE A 596 -22.22 4.50 18.09
N TYR A 597 -22.39 5.67 17.49
CA TYR A 597 -21.47 6.22 16.51
C TYR A 597 -20.05 6.32 17.07
N TRP A 598 -19.88 6.90 18.27
CA TRP A 598 -18.58 6.96 18.95
C TRP A 598 -17.92 5.58 19.10
N ARG A 599 -18.68 4.56 19.48
CA ARG A 599 -18.13 3.21 19.69
C ARG A 599 -17.79 2.47 18.41
N ILE A 600 -18.49 2.76 17.32
CA ILE A 600 -18.09 2.29 16.00
C ILE A 600 -16.74 2.93 15.64
N MET A 601 -16.63 4.26 15.79
CA MET A 601 -15.43 4.98 15.36
C MET A 601 -14.21 4.69 16.24
N GLU A 602 -14.35 4.71 17.56
CA GLU A 602 -13.23 4.63 18.52
C GLU A 602 -13.03 3.22 19.11
N GLY A 603 -13.97 2.31 18.88
CA GLY A 603 -13.94 1.00 19.49
C GLY A 603 -13.95 1.05 21.03
N VAL A 604 -13.31 0.07 21.65
CA VAL A 604 -13.18 -0.03 23.11
C VAL A 604 -11.73 -0.40 23.46
N PRO A 605 -11.03 0.44 24.24
CA PRO A 605 -9.68 0.14 24.73
C PRO A 605 -9.60 -1.19 25.49
N ASP A 606 -8.46 -1.88 25.40
CA ASP A 606 -8.21 -3.13 26.14
C ASP A 606 -9.17 -4.29 25.83
N SER A 607 -9.88 -4.22 24.70
CA SER A 607 -10.85 -5.23 24.27
C SER A 607 -10.67 -5.63 22.79
N MET A 608 -11.45 -6.64 22.36
CA MET A 608 -11.50 -7.03 20.94
C MET A 608 -12.29 -6.05 20.05
N MET A 609 -13.11 -5.16 20.62
CA MET A 609 -13.84 -4.15 19.85
C MET A 609 -12.86 -3.04 19.46
N TYR A 610 -12.55 -2.97 18.17
CA TYR A 610 -11.60 -2.03 17.62
C TYR A 610 -12.29 -0.82 17.01
N ALA A 611 -11.49 0.21 16.76
CA ALA A 611 -11.91 1.42 16.07
C ALA A 611 -12.13 1.10 14.58
N PHE A 612 -13.34 1.31 14.07
CA PHE A 612 -13.63 1.17 12.64
C PHE A 612 -13.26 2.43 11.85
N GLN A 613 -12.73 3.47 12.50
CA GLN A 613 -12.17 4.63 11.83
C GLN A 613 -11.12 4.20 10.80
N GLY A 614 -11.32 4.62 9.54
CA GLY A 614 -10.47 4.22 8.40
C GLY A 614 -10.88 2.91 7.71
N THR A 615 -11.76 2.10 8.31
CA THR A 615 -12.41 0.95 7.66
C THR A 615 -13.82 1.30 7.18
N LEU A 616 -14.58 2.02 8.02
CA LEU A 616 -15.91 2.53 7.71
C LEU A 616 -15.85 4.04 7.52
N THR A 617 -16.63 4.56 6.57
CA THR A 617 -16.83 6.00 6.42
C THR A 617 -17.77 6.54 7.50
N ASP A 618 -17.81 7.86 7.68
CA ASP A 618 -18.77 8.48 8.61
C ASP A 618 -20.22 8.14 8.24
N ASN A 619 -20.53 8.08 6.94
CA ASN A 619 -21.84 7.64 6.45
C ASN A 619 -22.13 6.19 6.85
N ASP A 620 -21.19 5.28 6.69
CA ASP A 620 -21.36 3.87 7.06
C ASP A 620 -21.62 3.71 8.56
N ALA A 621 -20.89 4.46 9.39
CA ALA A 621 -21.08 4.46 10.83
C ALA A 621 -22.46 5.02 11.24
N TRP A 622 -22.95 6.06 10.55
CA TRP A 622 -24.30 6.60 10.76
C TRP A 622 -25.40 5.64 10.29
N ASP A 623 -25.22 4.99 9.15
CA ASP A 623 -26.13 3.97 8.61
C ASP A 623 -26.31 2.83 9.62
N ILE A 624 -25.21 2.28 10.15
CA ILE A 624 -25.22 1.25 11.19
C ILE A 624 -25.89 1.76 12.47
N THR A 625 -25.55 2.99 12.89
CA THR A 625 -26.09 3.61 14.12
C THR A 625 -27.62 3.69 14.08
N ILE A 626 -28.18 4.20 12.99
CA ILE A 626 -29.63 4.34 12.84
C ILE A 626 -30.32 2.99 12.63
N ASN A 627 -29.70 2.05 11.90
CA ASN A 627 -30.20 0.68 11.82
C ASN A 627 -30.37 0.06 13.23
N LEU A 628 -29.34 0.18 14.08
CA LEU A 628 -29.35 -0.35 15.43
C LEU A 628 -30.40 0.31 16.33
N ILE A 629 -30.54 1.64 16.28
CA ILE A 629 -31.58 2.35 17.05
C ILE A 629 -32.97 1.87 16.64
N ASN A 630 -33.23 1.72 15.35
CA ASN A 630 -34.50 1.23 14.83
C ASN A 630 -34.79 -0.21 15.26
N LYS A 631 -33.76 -1.08 15.33
CA LYS A 631 -33.88 -2.48 15.78
C LYS A 631 -34.10 -2.60 17.30
N LEU A 632 -33.36 -1.83 18.10
CA LEU A 632 -33.32 -1.96 19.56
C LEU A 632 -34.33 -1.09 20.32
N GLY A 633 -35.04 -0.19 19.61
CA GLY A 633 -36.01 0.71 20.22
C GLY A 633 -35.39 1.81 21.08
N GLY A 634 -34.16 2.24 20.75
CA GLY A 634 -33.45 3.31 21.45
C GLY A 634 -34.18 4.65 21.36
N GLY A 635 -34.20 5.42 22.46
CA GLY A 635 -34.75 6.77 22.47
C GLY A 635 -33.79 7.75 21.79
N LYS A 636 -34.34 8.67 20.99
CA LYS A 636 -33.62 9.84 20.46
C LYS A 636 -32.93 10.63 21.56
#